data_AF-A0A2A4NF34-F1
#
_entry.id   AF-A0A2A4NF34-F1
#
_cell.length_a   1.000
_cell.length_b   1.000
_cell.length_c   1.000
_cell.angle_alpha   90.00
_cell.angle_beta   90.00
_cell.angle_gamma   90.00
#
_symmetry.space_group_name_H-M   'P 1'
#
loop_
_entity.id
_entity.type
_entity.pdbx_description
1 polymer ?
#
loop_
_entity_poly.entity_id
_entity_poly.type
_entity_poly.pdbx_seq_one_letter_code
_entity_poly.pdbx_strand_id
1 'polypeptide(L)'
;MDKKLKIFSGILILFATLGFASIPLFFDRQTKELNEELITTSEKQNTMWFNMEQSKSWYHKAINARDHIEIMKNINSENEFIKTMYNEALKDFKYSANAAEASVKVYKDKQINLYSISKKNENHNDPDELGKIIFRKLKEAGQGHLKLETKISNIKRKINKKEKFKSLLWSLFLSIQGIGMIVGIYSVRLEKK
;
A
#
# COMPACT_ATOMS: atom_id res chain seq x y z
N MET A 1 18.20 58.50 6.27
CA MET A 1 17.05 57.66 5.81
C MET A 1 17.16 56.23 6.37
N ASP A 2 18.08 56.00 7.32
CA ASP A 2 18.74 54.71 7.56
C ASP A 2 18.08 53.82 8.61
N LYS A 3 17.38 54.41 9.57
CA LYS A 3 16.69 53.63 10.62
C LYS A 3 15.55 52.77 10.06
N LYS A 4 14.84 53.25 9.04
CA LYS A 4 13.75 52.51 8.38
C LYS A 4 14.27 51.29 7.61
N LEU A 5 15.40 51.43 6.90
CA LEU A 5 16.04 50.35 6.15
C LEU A 5 16.59 49.24 7.05
N LYS A 6 17.19 49.61 8.19
CA LYS A 6 17.64 48.63 9.21
C LYS A 6 16.49 47.86 9.84
N ILE A 7 15.42 48.55 10.21
CA ILE A 7 14.21 47.91 10.75
C ILE A 7 13.61 46.94 9.72
N PHE A 8 13.52 47.37 8.45
CA PHE A 8 13.02 46.54 7.37
C PHE A 8 13.88 45.27 7.14
N SER A 9 15.22 45.40 7.12
CA SER A 9 16.15 44.27 7.03
C SER A 9 15.99 43.31 8.22
N GLY A 10 15.89 43.84 9.44
CA GLY A 10 15.68 43.04 10.65
C GLY A 10 14.38 42.24 10.61
N ILE A 11 13.29 42.84 10.14
CA ILE A 11 11.99 42.16 9.96
C ILE A 11 12.10 41.04 8.93
N LEU A 12 12.77 41.26 7.79
CA LEU A 12 12.94 40.23 6.75
C LEU A 12 13.72 39.02 7.27
N ILE A 13 14.80 39.25 8.01
CA ILE A 13 15.62 38.17 8.59
C ILE A 13 14.82 37.42 9.65
N LEU A 14 14.11 38.12 10.54
CA LEU A 14 13.28 37.51 11.59
C LEU A 14 12.13 36.67 10.97
N PHE A 15 11.49 37.19 9.93
CA PHE A 15 10.44 36.46 9.23
C PHE A 15 10.98 35.19 8.57
N ALA A 16 12.19 35.26 7.98
CA ALA A 16 12.82 34.10 7.39
C ALA A 16 13.24 33.04 8.41
N THR A 17 13.81 33.43 9.55
CA THR A 17 14.17 32.49 10.63
C THR A 17 12.95 31.81 11.23
N LEU A 18 11.84 32.53 11.44
CA LEU A 18 10.57 31.93 11.86
C LEU A 18 10.00 30.98 10.79
N GLY A 19 10.15 31.32 9.51
CA GLY A 19 9.83 30.43 8.39
C GLY A 19 10.60 29.11 8.43
N PHE A 20 11.93 29.17 8.61
CA PHE A 20 12.77 27.98 8.69
C PHE A 20 12.46 27.09 9.90
N ALA A 21 12.06 27.67 11.04
CA ALA A 21 11.66 26.90 12.20
C ALA A 21 10.30 26.20 11.99
N SER A 22 9.35 26.86 11.33
CA SER A 22 7.97 26.37 11.18
C SER A 22 7.78 25.36 10.04
N ILE A 23 8.55 25.46 8.95
CA ILE A 23 8.42 24.57 7.79
C ILE A 23 8.66 23.09 8.14
N PRO A 24 9.77 22.69 8.79
CA PRO A 24 9.98 21.29 9.17
C PRO A 24 8.85 20.75 10.03
N LEU A 25 8.44 21.49 11.07
CA LEU A 25 7.39 21.08 12.00
C LEU A 25 6.06 20.77 11.31
N PHE A 26 5.65 21.62 10.37
CA PHE A 26 4.37 21.44 9.68
C PHE A 26 4.42 20.33 8.63
N PHE A 27 5.49 20.26 7.85
CA PHE A 27 5.59 19.31 6.74
C PHE A 27 5.97 17.91 7.20
N ASP A 28 6.87 17.78 8.18
CA ASP A 28 7.38 16.49 8.63
C ASP A 28 6.29 15.67 9.34
N ARG A 29 5.37 16.34 10.06
CA ARG A 29 4.20 15.66 10.62
C ARG A 29 3.30 15.10 9.52
N GLN A 30 2.98 15.90 8.50
CA GLN A 30 2.08 15.48 7.43
C GLN A 30 2.70 14.42 6.50
N THR A 31 4.00 14.51 6.22
CA THR A 31 4.69 13.48 5.45
C THR A 31 4.84 12.19 6.26
N LYS A 32 5.06 12.28 7.58
CA LYS A 32 5.07 11.10 8.45
C LYS A 32 3.74 10.35 8.44
N GLU A 33 2.62 11.05 8.65
CA GLU A 33 1.27 10.45 8.59
C GLU A 33 1.00 9.78 7.23
N LEU A 34 1.39 10.42 6.12
CA LEU A 34 1.25 9.84 4.77
C LEU A 34 2.18 8.65 4.53
N ASN A 35 3.39 8.67 5.09
CA ASN A 35 4.34 7.56 5.00
C ASN A 35 3.87 6.35 5.80
N GLU A 36 3.30 6.56 6.99
CA GLU A 36 2.65 5.49 7.77
C GLU A 36 1.47 4.89 6.99
N GLU A 37 0.60 5.72 6.42
CA GLU A 37 -0.50 5.24 5.57
C GLU A 37 0.02 4.47 4.34
N LEU A 38 1.12 4.93 3.73
CA LEU A 38 1.76 4.27 2.59
C LEU A 38 2.28 2.88 2.97
N ILE A 39 2.97 2.77 4.11
CA ILE A 39 3.51 1.50 4.63
C ILE A 39 2.36 0.53 4.87
N THR A 40 1.36 0.92 5.67
CA THR A 40 0.22 0.05 5.99
C THR A 40 -0.56 -0.38 4.74
N THR A 41 -0.77 0.53 3.77
CA THR A 41 -1.47 0.20 2.52
C THR A 41 -0.63 -0.75 1.65
N SER A 42 0.70 -0.59 1.64
CA SER A 42 1.62 -1.47 0.90
C SER A 42 1.72 -2.86 1.52
N GLU A 43 1.76 -2.95 2.86
CA GLU A 43 1.70 -4.23 3.58
C GLU A 43 0.41 -4.98 3.25
N LYS A 44 -0.74 -4.30 3.28
CA LYS A 44 -2.03 -4.89 2.86
C LYS A 44 -1.96 -5.41 1.42
N GLN A 45 -1.40 -4.63 0.49
CA GLN A 45 -1.25 -5.05 -0.89
C GLN A 45 -0.37 -6.30 -1.02
N ASN A 46 0.76 -6.34 -0.32
CA ASN A 46 1.69 -7.47 -0.34
C ASN A 46 1.07 -8.74 0.26
N THR A 47 0.42 -8.65 1.42
CA THR A 47 -0.28 -9.78 2.04
C THR A 47 -1.41 -10.29 1.14
N MET A 48 -2.14 -9.37 0.52
CA MET A 48 -3.21 -9.70 -0.42
C MET A 48 -2.68 -10.45 -1.64
N TRP A 49 -1.60 -9.97 -2.24
CA TRP A 49 -0.92 -10.60 -3.38
C TRP A 49 -0.40 -11.99 -3.03
N PHE A 50 0.29 -12.13 -1.89
CA PHE A 50 0.78 -13.41 -1.40
C PHE A 50 -0.35 -14.45 -1.28
N ASN A 51 -1.48 -14.08 -0.68
CA ASN A 51 -2.64 -14.95 -0.56
C ASN A 51 -3.25 -15.33 -1.93
N MET A 52 -3.25 -14.41 -2.90
CA MET A 52 -3.71 -14.71 -4.26
C MET A 52 -2.80 -15.74 -4.95
N GLU A 53 -1.48 -15.59 -4.83
CA GLU A 53 -0.52 -16.51 -5.44
C GLU A 53 -0.59 -17.91 -4.80
N GLN A 54 -0.72 -18.00 -3.48
CA GLN A 54 -0.96 -19.27 -2.79
C GLN A 54 -2.25 -19.94 -3.27
N SER A 55 -3.34 -19.16 -3.38
CA SER A 55 -4.61 -19.66 -3.88
C SER A 55 -4.50 -20.22 -5.30
N LYS A 56 -3.84 -19.49 -6.22
CA LYS A 56 -3.60 -19.96 -7.60
C LYS A 56 -2.76 -21.23 -7.63
N SER A 57 -1.70 -21.30 -6.81
CA SER A 57 -0.83 -22.48 -6.73
C SER A 57 -1.61 -23.73 -6.31
N TRP A 58 -2.37 -23.64 -5.22
CA TRP A 58 -3.22 -24.75 -4.76
C TRP A 58 -4.32 -25.10 -5.75
N TYR A 59 -4.96 -24.11 -6.38
CA TYR A 59 -5.98 -24.35 -7.41
C TYR A 59 -5.42 -25.13 -8.60
N HIS A 60 -4.22 -24.77 -9.06
CA HIS A 60 -3.58 -25.45 -10.18
C HIS A 60 -3.21 -26.90 -9.84
N LYS A 61 -2.68 -27.15 -8.64
CA LYS A 61 -2.44 -28.51 -8.14
C LYS A 61 -3.72 -29.34 -8.11
N ALA A 62 -4.80 -28.76 -7.58
CA ALA A 62 -6.09 -29.43 -7.45
C ALA A 62 -6.71 -29.77 -8.81
N ILE A 63 -6.65 -28.86 -9.80
CA ILE A 63 -7.11 -29.13 -11.17
C ILE A 63 -6.30 -30.25 -11.81
N ASN A 64 -4.96 -30.17 -11.75
CA ASN A 64 -4.13 -31.19 -12.37
C ASN A 64 -4.45 -32.58 -11.78
N ALA A 65 -4.56 -32.67 -10.45
CA ALA A 65 -4.96 -33.92 -9.79
C ALA A 65 -6.35 -34.39 -10.22
N ARG A 66 -7.34 -33.49 -10.32
CA ARG A 66 -8.70 -33.80 -10.79
C ARG A 66 -8.70 -34.36 -12.21
N ASP A 67 -7.99 -33.72 -13.14
CA ASP A 67 -7.94 -34.12 -14.53
C ASP A 67 -7.22 -35.48 -14.69
N HIS A 68 -6.17 -35.73 -13.89
CA HIS A 68 -5.53 -37.06 -13.81
C HIS A 68 -6.47 -38.14 -13.26
N ILE A 69 -7.29 -37.83 -12.25
CA ILE A 69 -8.31 -38.74 -11.71
C ILE A 69 -9.35 -39.09 -12.77
N GLU A 70 -9.81 -38.11 -13.54
CA GLU A 70 -10.80 -38.32 -14.60
C GLU A 70 -10.29 -39.30 -15.67
N ILE A 71 -9.03 -39.13 -16.08
CA ILE A 71 -8.36 -40.06 -17.00
C ILE A 71 -8.26 -41.47 -16.39
N MET A 72 -7.86 -41.59 -15.12
CA MET A 72 -7.73 -42.91 -14.47
C MET A 72 -9.07 -43.61 -14.28
N LYS A 73 -10.14 -42.88 -13.96
CA LYS A 73 -11.49 -43.44 -13.82
C LYS A 73 -11.99 -44.06 -15.13
N ASN A 74 -11.63 -43.47 -16.26
CA ASN A 74 -11.96 -44.00 -17.59
C ASN A 74 -11.18 -45.30 -17.92
N ILE A 75 -10.11 -45.61 -17.17
CA ILE A 75 -9.27 -46.80 -17.37
C ILE A 75 -9.63 -47.89 -16.35
N ASN A 76 -9.81 -47.54 -15.07
CA ASN A 76 -10.21 -48.49 -14.02
C ASN A 76 -10.87 -47.75 -12.83
N SER A 77 -12.13 -48.06 -12.52
CA SER A 77 -12.99 -47.23 -11.64
C SER A 77 -12.89 -47.53 -10.14
N GLU A 78 -12.33 -48.68 -9.74
CA GLU A 78 -12.36 -49.18 -8.35
C GLU A 78 -10.97 -49.29 -7.72
N ASN A 79 -10.20 -48.20 -7.73
CA ASN A 79 -8.90 -48.16 -7.06
C ASN A 79 -8.94 -47.24 -5.83
N GLU A 80 -8.55 -47.77 -4.67
CA GLU A 80 -8.36 -47.01 -3.42
C GLU A 80 -7.40 -45.82 -3.63
N PHE A 81 -6.43 -45.96 -4.54
CA PHE A 81 -5.55 -44.89 -5.00
C PHE A 81 -6.30 -43.68 -5.59
N ILE A 82 -7.35 -43.92 -6.39
CA ILE A 82 -8.17 -42.84 -6.99
C ILE A 82 -8.94 -42.08 -5.91
N LYS A 83 -9.44 -42.79 -4.89
CA LYS A 83 -10.12 -42.16 -3.74
C LYS A 83 -9.16 -41.29 -2.94
N THR A 84 -7.94 -41.76 -2.69
CA THR A 84 -6.90 -41.00 -2.00
C THR A 84 -6.53 -39.73 -2.77
N MET A 85 -6.25 -39.83 -4.07
CA MET A 85 -5.94 -38.65 -4.89
C MET A 85 -7.11 -37.65 -4.95
N TYR A 86 -8.36 -38.14 -4.99
CA TYR A 86 -9.53 -37.26 -4.97
C TYR A 86 -9.65 -36.48 -3.67
N ASN A 87 -9.41 -37.13 -2.53
CA ASN A 87 -9.41 -36.46 -1.23
C ASN A 87 -8.28 -35.43 -1.11
N GLU A 88 -7.10 -35.70 -1.68
CA GLU A 88 -6.00 -34.75 -1.75
C GLU A 88 -6.34 -33.54 -2.65
N ALA A 89 -6.91 -33.77 -3.82
CA ALA A 89 -7.37 -32.70 -4.71
C ALA A 89 -8.43 -31.82 -4.02
N LEU A 90 -9.39 -32.42 -3.32
CA LEU A 90 -10.41 -31.70 -2.57
C LEU A 90 -9.80 -30.84 -1.45
N LYS A 91 -8.78 -31.36 -0.76
CA LYS A 91 -8.02 -30.61 0.26
C LYS A 91 -7.32 -29.40 -0.34
N ASP A 92 -6.69 -29.54 -1.51
CA ASP A 92 -6.06 -28.43 -2.22
C ASP A 92 -7.07 -27.39 -2.71
N PHE A 93 -8.26 -27.80 -3.18
CA PHE A 93 -9.35 -26.86 -3.48
C PHE A 93 -9.79 -26.07 -2.24
N LYS A 94 -9.95 -26.73 -1.08
CA LYS A 94 -10.31 -26.06 0.19
C LYS A 94 -9.24 -25.06 0.61
N TYR A 95 -7.97 -25.42 0.51
CA TYR A 95 -6.86 -24.51 0.79
C TYR A 95 -6.86 -23.31 -0.16
N SER A 96 -7.05 -23.54 -1.46
CA SER A 96 -7.17 -22.47 -2.43
C SER A 96 -8.31 -21.50 -2.12
N ALA A 97 -9.49 -22.03 -1.76
CA ALA A 97 -10.64 -21.21 -1.36
C ALA A 97 -10.36 -20.38 -0.10
N ASN A 98 -9.68 -20.98 0.88
CA ASN A 98 -9.29 -20.28 2.11
C ASN A 98 -8.34 -19.11 1.83
N ALA A 99 -7.32 -19.33 1.00
CA ALA A 99 -6.37 -18.29 0.61
C ALA A 99 -7.04 -17.16 -0.20
N ALA A 100 -7.94 -17.50 -1.13
CA ALA A 100 -8.70 -16.50 -1.88
C ALA A 100 -9.60 -15.66 -0.97
N GLU A 101 -10.28 -16.28 0.01
CA GLU A 101 -11.09 -15.57 0.98
C GLU A 101 -10.24 -14.69 1.92
N ALA A 102 -9.08 -15.17 2.37
CA ALA A 102 -8.15 -14.38 3.17
C ALA A 102 -7.69 -13.13 2.41
N SER A 103 -7.38 -13.24 1.11
CA SER A 103 -7.04 -12.10 0.25
C SER A 103 -8.16 -11.05 0.21
N VAL A 104 -9.42 -11.49 0.06
CA VAL A 104 -10.59 -10.58 0.12
C VAL A 104 -10.74 -9.90 1.49
N LYS A 105 -10.49 -10.63 2.58
CA LYS A 105 -10.59 -10.07 3.94
C LYS A 105 -9.51 -9.03 4.23
N VAL A 106 -8.28 -9.22 3.75
CA VAL A 106 -7.19 -8.22 3.82
C VAL A 106 -7.66 -6.90 3.22
N TYR A 107 -8.24 -6.94 2.02
CA TYR A 107 -8.72 -5.74 1.34
C TYR A 107 -9.92 -5.07 2.05
N LYS A 108 -10.81 -5.87 2.65
CA LYS A 108 -12.00 -5.35 3.35
C LYS A 108 -11.72 -4.89 4.78
N ASP A 109 -10.47 -4.87 5.21
CA ASP A 109 -10.06 -4.56 6.59
C ASP A 109 -10.82 -5.40 7.62
N LYS A 110 -11.15 -6.65 7.27
CA LYS A 110 -11.78 -7.58 8.18
C LYS A 110 -10.72 -8.39 8.89
N GLN A 111 -10.85 -8.53 10.20
CA GLN A 111 -9.99 -9.41 10.98
C GLN A 111 -9.97 -10.81 10.35
N ILE A 112 -8.78 -11.28 10.03
CA ILE A 112 -8.59 -12.57 9.38
C ILE A 112 -8.62 -13.63 10.47
N ASN A 113 -9.75 -14.31 10.59
CA ASN A 113 -9.83 -15.54 11.36
C ASN A 113 -9.78 -16.71 10.38
N LEU A 114 -8.57 -17.26 10.16
CA LEU A 114 -8.33 -18.37 9.24
C LEU A 114 -9.13 -19.63 9.62
N TYR A 115 -9.34 -19.86 10.91
CA TYR A 115 -10.15 -20.97 11.41
C TYR A 115 -11.61 -20.85 10.96
N SER A 116 -12.20 -19.66 11.06
CA SER A 116 -13.58 -19.41 10.57
C SER A 116 -13.73 -19.60 9.06
N ILE A 117 -12.68 -19.29 8.30
CA ILE A 117 -12.65 -19.45 6.84
C ILE A 117 -12.57 -20.94 6.48
N SER A 118 -11.66 -21.67 7.15
CA SER A 118 -11.51 -23.12 6.96
C SER A 118 -12.82 -23.84 7.23
N LYS A 119 -13.46 -23.57 8.37
CA LYS A 119 -14.73 -24.20 8.75
C LYS A 119 -15.86 -23.95 7.74
N LYS A 120 -15.88 -22.77 7.11
CA LYS A 120 -16.87 -22.45 6.08
C LYS A 120 -16.66 -23.28 4.81
N ASN A 121 -15.40 -23.43 4.39
CA ASN A 121 -15.06 -24.17 3.18
C ASN A 121 -14.96 -25.69 3.39
N GLU A 122 -14.86 -26.16 4.63
CA GLU A 122 -14.87 -27.57 5.00
C GLU A 122 -16.15 -28.30 4.57
N ASN A 123 -17.29 -27.60 4.56
CA ASN A 123 -18.60 -28.16 4.21
C ASN A 123 -18.80 -28.36 2.69
N HIS A 124 -17.93 -27.79 1.85
CA HIS A 124 -17.97 -28.00 0.41
C HIS A 124 -17.20 -29.28 0.05
N ASN A 125 -17.89 -30.24 -0.54
CA ASN A 125 -17.29 -31.50 -1.00
C ASN A 125 -17.22 -31.61 -2.52
N ASP A 126 -17.69 -30.60 -3.24
CA ASP A 126 -17.67 -30.54 -4.70
C ASP A 126 -16.53 -29.63 -5.21
N PRO A 127 -15.54 -30.18 -5.92
CA PRO A 127 -14.49 -29.44 -6.60
C PRO A 127 -14.99 -28.31 -7.53
N ASP A 128 -16.10 -28.52 -8.24
CA ASP A 128 -16.59 -27.55 -9.21
C ASP A 128 -17.25 -26.35 -8.52
N GLU A 129 -17.95 -26.59 -7.41
CA GLU A 129 -18.45 -25.52 -6.54
C GLU A 129 -17.30 -24.72 -5.93
N LEU A 130 -16.28 -25.40 -5.41
CA LEU A 130 -15.07 -24.76 -4.87
C LEU A 130 -14.35 -23.93 -5.95
N GLY A 131 -14.24 -24.42 -7.18
CA GLY A 131 -13.67 -23.69 -8.31
C GLY A 131 -14.40 -22.37 -8.59
N LYS A 132 -15.74 -22.38 -8.59
CA LYS A 132 -16.55 -21.15 -8.73
C LYS A 132 -16.32 -20.17 -7.57
N ILE A 133 -16.22 -20.67 -6.34
CA ILE A 133 -15.94 -19.85 -5.15
C ILE A 133 -14.55 -19.21 -5.27
N ILE A 134 -13.53 -20.00 -5.59
CA ILE A 134 -12.14 -19.54 -5.77
C ILE A 134 -12.09 -18.46 -6.84
N PHE A 135 -12.64 -18.71 -8.03
CA PHE A 135 -12.63 -17.75 -9.13
C PHE A 135 -13.30 -16.42 -8.75
N ARG A 136 -14.48 -16.49 -8.12
CA ARG A 136 -15.20 -15.30 -7.65
C ARG A 136 -14.36 -14.51 -6.64
N LYS A 137 -13.73 -15.20 -5.69
CA LYS A 137 -12.92 -14.56 -4.64
C LYS A 137 -11.63 -13.98 -5.19
N LEU A 138 -10.95 -14.66 -6.11
CA LEU A 138 -9.77 -14.13 -6.79
C LEU A 138 -10.11 -12.92 -7.66
N LYS A 139 -11.28 -12.89 -8.32
CA LYS A 139 -11.75 -11.71 -9.06
C LYS A 139 -11.99 -10.52 -8.13
N GLU A 140 -12.69 -10.75 -7.02
CA GLU A 140 -12.92 -9.74 -5.98
C GLU A 140 -11.60 -9.21 -5.40
N ALA A 141 -10.65 -10.12 -5.13
CA ALA A 141 -9.32 -9.78 -4.69
C ALA A 141 -8.55 -8.97 -5.75
N GLY A 142 -8.58 -9.37 -7.02
CA GLY A 142 -7.93 -8.60 -8.10
C GLY A 142 -8.43 -7.16 -8.19
N GLN A 143 -9.74 -6.93 -8.04
CA GLN A 143 -10.30 -5.59 -7.97
C GLN A 143 -9.85 -4.81 -6.73
N GLY A 144 -9.77 -5.46 -5.58
CA GLY A 144 -9.24 -4.86 -4.35
C GLY A 144 -7.76 -4.46 -4.48
N HIS A 145 -6.95 -5.29 -5.12
CA HIS A 145 -5.54 -5.03 -5.38
C HIS A 145 -5.35 -3.76 -6.23
N LEU A 146 -6.11 -3.61 -7.32
CA LEU A 146 -6.08 -2.39 -8.16
C LEU A 146 -6.47 -1.13 -7.37
N LYS A 147 -7.42 -1.23 -6.44
CA LYS A 147 -7.81 -0.12 -5.56
C LYS A 147 -6.70 0.24 -4.57
N LEU A 148 -5.98 -0.75 -4.03
CA LEU A 148 -4.83 -0.48 -3.16
C LEU A 148 -3.67 0.13 -3.95
N GLU A 149 -3.40 -0.34 -5.15
CA GLU A 149 -2.37 0.22 -6.04
C GLU A 149 -2.63 1.68 -6.39
N THR A 150 -3.87 2.01 -6.77
CA THR A 150 -4.27 3.40 -7.04
C THR A 150 -4.17 4.26 -5.77
N LYS A 151 -4.54 3.73 -4.60
CA LYS A 151 -4.36 4.42 -3.31
C LYS A 151 -2.88 4.70 -3.01
N ILE A 152 -2.00 3.73 -3.18
CA ILE A 152 -0.55 3.87 -3.01
C ILE A 152 0.01 4.93 -3.95
N SER A 153 -0.36 4.89 -5.23
CA SER A 153 0.04 5.89 -6.22
C SER A 153 -0.41 7.30 -5.81
N ASN A 154 -1.65 7.45 -5.33
CA ASN A 154 -2.16 8.72 -4.85
C ASN A 154 -1.43 9.23 -3.59
N ILE A 155 -1.10 8.35 -2.64
CA ILE A 155 -0.32 8.71 -1.45
C ILE A 155 1.09 9.18 -1.86
N LYS A 156 1.78 8.43 -2.72
CA LYS A 156 3.10 8.83 -3.26
C LYS A 156 3.06 10.19 -3.94
N ARG A 157 2.02 10.47 -4.74
CA ARG A 157 1.81 11.78 -5.37
C ARG A 157 1.63 12.89 -4.33
N LYS A 158 0.86 12.65 -3.26
CA LYS A 158 0.66 13.62 -2.16
C LYS A 158 1.96 13.92 -1.43
N ILE A 159 2.76 12.89 -1.12
CA ILE A 159 4.07 13.04 -0.47
C ILE A 159 4.97 13.90 -1.36
N ASN A 160 5.15 13.52 -2.63
CA ASN A 160 5.99 14.26 -3.57
C ASN A 160 5.53 15.72 -3.73
N LYS A 161 4.22 15.97 -3.81
CA LYS A 161 3.69 17.35 -3.87
C LYS A 161 4.06 18.15 -2.62
N LYS A 162 3.97 17.55 -1.43
CA LYS A 162 4.33 18.20 -0.17
C LYS A 162 5.84 18.44 -0.06
N GLU A 163 6.67 17.49 -0.46
CA GLU A 163 8.13 17.65 -0.46
C GLU A 163 8.58 18.74 -1.45
N LYS A 164 8.01 18.77 -2.65
CA LYS A 164 8.25 19.86 -3.62
C LYS A 164 7.83 21.22 -3.05
N PHE A 165 6.67 21.29 -2.42
CA PHE A 165 6.20 22.54 -1.82
C PHE A 165 7.06 22.97 -0.62
N LYS A 166 7.51 22.02 0.22
CA LYS A 166 8.49 22.26 1.27
C LYS A 166 9.77 22.87 0.69
N SER A 167 10.33 22.27 -0.37
CA SER A 167 11.53 22.75 -1.05
C SER A 167 11.36 24.16 -1.63
N LEU A 168 10.21 24.45 -2.25
CA LEU A 168 9.89 25.79 -2.74
C LEU A 168 9.84 26.82 -1.62
N LEU A 169 9.22 26.49 -0.48
CA LEU A 169 9.21 27.38 0.69
C LEU A 169 10.62 27.61 1.24
N TRP A 170 11.44 26.56 1.32
CA TRP A 170 12.85 26.69 1.71
C TRP A 170 13.60 27.68 0.80
N SER A 171 13.46 27.56 -0.52
CA SER A 171 14.07 28.47 -1.50
C SER A 171 13.58 29.92 -1.35
N LEU A 172 12.28 30.09 -1.11
CA LEU A 172 11.67 31.41 -0.90
C LEU A 172 12.26 32.10 0.34
N PHE A 173 12.32 31.39 1.47
CA PHE A 173 12.85 31.96 2.71
C PHE A 173 14.36 32.20 2.66
N LEU A 174 15.12 31.37 1.95
CA LEU A 174 16.54 31.65 1.67
C LEU A 174 16.72 32.94 0.88
N SER A 175 15.87 33.16 -0.11
CA SER A 175 15.89 34.38 -0.93
C SER A 175 15.53 35.63 -0.09
N ILE A 176 14.50 35.53 0.76
CA ILE A 176 14.09 36.61 1.68
C ILE A 176 15.22 36.96 2.64
N GLN A 177 15.87 35.97 3.25
CA GLN A 177 17.00 36.18 4.16
C GLN A 177 18.18 36.83 3.43
N GLY A 178 18.49 36.36 2.21
CA GLY A 178 19.56 36.93 1.38
C GLY A 178 19.33 38.40 1.04
N ILE A 179 18.12 38.76 0.61
CA ILE A 179 17.73 40.16 0.36
C ILE A 179 17.84 40.98 1.65
N GLY A 180 17.34 40.44 2.77
CA GLY A 180 17.44 41.09 4.08
C GLY A 180 18.88 41.39 4.49
N MET A 181 19.81 40.46 4.26
CA MET A 181 21.24 40.66 4.51
C MET A 181 21.85 41.73 3.60
N ILE A 182 21.57 41.71 2.29
CA ILE A 182 22.09 42.71 1.33
C ILE A 182 21.63 44.12 1.72
N VAL A 183 20.34 44.29 2.03
CA VAL A 183 19.78 45.58 2.47
C VAL A 183 20.42 46.04 3.78
N GLY A 184 20.63 45.12 4.72
CA GLY A 184 21.33 45.39 5.98
C GLY A 184 22.75 45.91 5.74
N ILE A 185 23.55 45.23 4.92
CA ILE A 185 24.91 45.64 4.57
C ILE A 185 24.92 47.03 3.93
N TYR A 186 24.02 47.29 2.98
CA TYR A 186 23.92 48.58 2.30
C TYR A 186 23.58 49.71 3.27
N SER A 187 22.67 49.48 4.21
CA SER A 187 22.27 50.48 5.22
C SER A 187 23.42 50.87 6.16
N VAL A 188 24.27 49.91 6.54
CA VAL A 188 25.45 50.18 7.38
C VAL A 188 26.53 50.94 6.61
N ARG A 189 26.67 50.66 5.30
CA ARG A 189 27.65 51.35 4.46
C ARG A 189 27.27 52.80 4.16
N LEU A 190 25.97 53.10 4.06
CA LEU A 190 25.45 54.45 3.86
C LEU A 190 25.64 55.35 5.09
N GLU A 191 25.55 54.81 6.32
CA GLU A 191 25.80 55.58 7.55
C GLU A 191 27.28 55.96 7.77
N LYS A 192 28.21 55.29 7.08
CA LYS A 192 29.66 55.58 7.17
C LYS A 192 30.12 56.64 6.16
N LYS A 193 29.25 57.13 5.28
CA LYS A 193 29.49 58.22 4.33
C LYS A 193 28.78 59.48 4.79
#